data_AF-A0A1W1BLZ5-F1
#
_entry.id   AF-A0A1W1BLZ5-F1
#
_cell.length_a   1.000
_cell.length_b   1.000
_cell.length_c   1.000
_cell.angle_alpha   90.00
_cell.angle_beta   90.00
_cell.angle_gamma   90.00
#
_symmetry.space_group_name_H-M   'P 1'
#
loop_
_entity.id
_entity.type
_entity.pdbx_description
1 polymer ?
#
loop_
_entity_poly.entity_id
_entity_poly.type
_entity_poly.pdbx_seq_one_letter_code
_entity_poly.pdbx_strand_id
1 'polypeptide(L)'
;MGTLGKAYGSFGAFILSSRHISEYLLNRAKPIIYATALSLYDTLLAHNALEYILLNRDALKEAIALRKSIIEEQLGIKVDGLIVPIVYGDNKKVMEIKEELRSLGYAVGAIRQPTVERAIIRLIARVGESCEDLRSVCAVLAKK
;
A
#
# COMPACT_ATOMS: atom_id res chain seq x y z
N MET A 1 7.68 5.55 14.11
CA MET A 1 6.67 6.44 13.49
C MET A 1 5.84 5.63 12.51
N GLY A 2 4.56 5.95 12.34
CA GLY A 2 3.67 5.27 11.40
C GLY A 2 2.61 6.21 10.83
N THR A 3 1.88 5.76 9.81
CA THR A 3 0.76 6.50 9.20
C THR A 3 -0.54 5.75 9.38
N LEU A 4 -1.63 6.51 9.57
CA LEU A 4 -3.00 6.01 9.60
C LEU A 4 -3.62 5.95 8.17
N GLY A 5 -2.97 6.55 7.17
CA GLY A 5 -3.48 6.66 5.80
C GLY A 5 -3.20 5.47 4.87
N LYS A 6 -2.86 4.30 5.42
CA LYS A 6 -2.59 3.08 4.63
C LYS A 6 -3.47 1.93 5.11
N ALA A 7 -2.88 0.98 5.85
CA ALA A 7 -3.60 -0.19 6.34
C ALA A 7 -4.80 0.17 7.24
N TYR A 8 -4.71 1.30 7.97
CA TYR A 8 -5.79 1.79 8.83
C TYR A 8 -6.88 2.56 8.07
N GLY A 9 -6.71 2.85 6.77
CA GLY A 9 -7.74 3.47 5.94
C GLY A 9 -8.24 4.85 6.39
N SER A 10 -7.49 5.56 7.23
CA SER A 10 -7.90 6.84 7.81
C SER A 10 -6.93 7.98 7.40
N PHE A 11 -6.77 9.01 8.23
CA PHE A 11 -5.86 10.12 8.03
C PHE A 11 -5.00 10.35 9.27
N GLY A 12 -3.76 10.81 9.06
CA GLY A 12 -2.83 11.17 10.13
C GLY A 12 -1.60 10.26 10.27
N ALA A 13 -0.84 10.53 11.31
CA ALA A 13 0.40 9.85 11.65
C ALA A 13 0.59 9.76 13.16
N PHE A 14 1.42 8.82 13.60
CA PHE A 14 1.68 8.59 15.02
C PHE A 14 3.15 8.29 15.30
N ILE A 15 3.55 8.52 16.55
CA ILE A 15 4.86 8.20 17.09
C ILE A 15 4.63 7.25 18.28
N LEU A 16 5.24 6.07 18.23
CA LEU A 16 5.34 5.18 19.39
C LEU A 16 6.73 5.39 19.99
N SER A 17 6.77 5.87 21.22
CA SER A 17 8.00 6.20 21.93
C SER A 17 7.80 6.03 23.44
N SER A 18 8.90 6.15 24.20
CA SER A 18 8.81 6.24 25.65
C SER A 18 8.02 7.50 26.05
N ARG A 19 7.44 7.46 27.25
CA ARG A 19 6.74 8.61 27.82
C ARG A 19 7.60 9.88 27.84
N HIS A 20 8.88 9.74 28.21
CA HIS A 20 9.82 10.85 28.22
C HIS A 20 9.96 11.53 26.84
N ILE A 21 10.08 10.74 25.77
CA ILE A 21 10.16 11.27 24.40
C ILE A 21 8.83 11.89 23.99
N SER A 22 7.70 11.25 24.31
CA SER A 22 6.37 11.79 23.99
C SER A 22 6.13 13.15 24.67
N GLU A 23 6.45 13.27 25.96
CA GLU A 23 6.36 14.54 26.71
C GLU A 23 7.30 15.60 26.14
N TYR A 24 8.54 15.24 25.80
CA TYR A 24 9.47 16.16 25.14
C TYR A 24 8.90 16.68 23.81
N LEU A 25 8.39 15.79 22.95
CA LEU A 25 7.83 16.15 21.65
C LEU A 25 6.59 17.03 21.79
N LEU A 26 5.68 16.71 22.71
CA LEU A 26 4.49 17.53 22.99
C LEU A 26 4.86 18.96 23.42
N ASN A 27 5.97 19.14 24.13
CA ASN A 27 6.40 20.45 24.64
C ASN A 27 7.37 21.20 23.72
N ARG A 28 8.08 20.52 22.82
CA ARG A 28 9.17 21.12 22.02
C ARG A 28 9.01 21.01 20.51
N ALA A 29 8.24 20.06 20.00
CA ALA A 29 8.10 19.87 18.56
C ALA A 29 7.08 20.86 17.97
N LYS A 30 7.57 21.95 17.37
CA LYS A 30 6.75 22.94 16.66
C LYS A 30 5.74 22.32 15.67
N PRO A 31 6.09 21.28 14.87
CA PRO A 31 5.13 20.64 13.98
C PRO A 31 3.98 19.90 14.67
N ILE A 32 4.10 19.58 15.96
CA ILE A 32 3.01 19.00 16.78
C ILE A 32 2.21 20.13 17.44
N ILE A 33 2.89 21.12 18.02
CA ILE A 33 2.28 22.22 18.78
C ILE A 33 1.43 23.13 17.90
N TYR A 34 1.89 23.43 16.68
CA TYR A 34 1.21 24.35 15.76
C TYR A 34 0.40 23.63 14.68
N ALA A 35 0.25 22.31 14.76
CA ALA A 35 -0.65 21.57 13.90
C ALA A 35 -2.03 21.45 14.55
N THR A 36 -3.08 21.66 13.77
CA THR A 36 -4.44 21.33 14.19
C THR A 36 -4.55 19.83 14.45
N ALA A 37 -5.19 19.45 15.55
CA ALA A 37 -5.41 18.05 15.89
C ALA A 37 -6.21 17.31 14.80
N LEU A 38 -6.05 15.98 14.76
CA LEU A 38 -6.86 15.12 13.88
C LEU A 38 -8.35 15.27 14.18
N SER A 39 -9.18 15.15 13.15
CA SER A 39 -10.63 15.16 13.34
C SER A 39 -11.08 13.95 14.18
N LEU A 40 -12.22 14.09 14.86
CA LEU A 40 -12.81 12.98 15.61
C LEU A 40 -13.19 11.82 14.68
N TYR A 41 -13.62 12.11 13.45
CA TYR A 41 -13.97 11.11 12.45
C TYR A 41 -12.75 10.27 12.04
N ASP A 42 -11.64 10.91 11.70
CA ASP A 42 -10.41 10.21 11.31
C ASP A 42 -9.87 9.39 12.49
N THR A 43 -9.92 9.95 13.70
CA THR A 43 -9.47 9.28 14.91
C THR A 43 -10.28 8.00 15.18
N LEU A 44 -11.61 8.08 15.11
CA LEU A 44 -12.50 6.93 15.29
C LEU A 44 -12.32 5.89 14.20
N LEU A 45 -12.20 6.30 12.94
CA LEU A 45 -11.98 5.39 11.81
C LEU A 45 -10.67 4.62 11.98
N ALA A 46 -9.59 5.31 12.35
CA ALA A 46 -8.29 4.68 12.59
C ALA A 46 -8.34 3.69 13.76
N HIS A 47 -9.06 4.04 14.82
CA HIS A 47 -9.23 3.18 16.00
C HIS A 47 -9.98 1.89 15.65
N ASN A 48 -11.14 1.99 14.98
CA ASN A 48 -11.91 0.83 14.54
C ASN A 48 -11.12 -0.05 13.56
N ALA A 49 -10.34 0.55 12.66
CA ALA A 49 -9.47 -0.19 11.76
C ALA A 49 -8.36 -0.96 12.53
N LEU A 50 -7.78 -0.34 13.57
CA LEU A 50 -6.84 -1.03 14.45
C LEU A 50 -7.49 -2.22 15.16
N GLU A 51 -8.68 -2.04 15.75
CA GLU A 51 -9.40 -3.11 16.41
C GLU A 51 -9.72 -4.26 15.46
N TYR A 52 -10.20 -3.95 14.25
CA TYR A 52 -10.43 -4.94 13.20
C TYR A 52 -9.15 -5.72 12.85
N ILE A 53 -8.03 -5.03 12.65
CA ILE A 53 -6.74 -5.66 12.33
C ILE A 53 -6.26 -6.57 13.47
N LEU A 54 -6.45 -6.16 14.72
CA LEU A 54 -6.07 -6.96 15.88
C LEU A 54 -6.93 -8.21 15.99
N LEU A 55 -8.25 -8.08 15.79
CA LEU A 55 -9.21 -9.18 15.89
C LEU A 55 -9.06 -10.20 14.76
N ASN A 56 -8.69 -9.75 13.55
CA ASN A 56 -8.59 -10.58 12.35
C ASN A 56 -7.14 -10.89 11.95
N ARG A 57 -6.19 -10.79 12.89
CA ARG A 57 -4.75 -10.83 12.62
C ARG A 57 -4.33 -12.05 11.79
N ASP A 58 -4.78 -13.24 12.16
CA ASP A 58 -4.33 -14.48 11.53
C ASP A 58 -4.97 -14.67 10.15
N ALA A 59 -6.27 -14.40 10.01
CA ALA A 59 -6.94 -14.38 8.70
C ALA A 59 -6.29 -13.37 7.73
N LEU A 60 -5.90 -12.18 8.22
CA LEU A 60 -5.19 -11.19 7.41
C LEU A 60 -3.80 -11.67 6.99
N LYS A 61 -3.06 -12.36 7.87
CA LYS A 61 -1.77 -12.96 7.53
C LYS A 61 -1.91 -14.06 6.48
N GLU A 62 -2.90 -14.93 6.60
CA GLU A 62 -3.21 -15.97 5.63
C GLU A 62 -3.56 -15.35 4.27
N ALA A 63 -4.42 -14.33 4.27
CA ALA A 63 -4.77 -13.61 3.05
C ALA A 63 -3.53 -12.96 2.41
N ILE A 64 -2.64 -12.34 3.19
CA ILE A 64 -1.37 -11.78 2.69
C ILE A 64 -0.49 -12.88 2.09
N ALA A 65 -0.36 -14.03 2.76
CA ALA A 65 0.42 -15.16 2.27
C ALA A 65 -0.13 -15.69 0.94
N LEU A 66 -1.46 -15.80 0.81
CA LEU A 66 -2.13 -16.17 -0.43
C LEU A 66 -1.87 -15.17 -1.55
N ARG A 67 -1.89 -13.85 -1.27
CA ARG A 67 -1.53 -12.86 -2.29
C ARG A 67 -0.10 -13.02 -2.77
N LYS A 68 0.83 -13.26 -1.84
CA LYS A 68 2.24 -13.50 -2.18
C LYS A 68 2.40 -14.74 -3.05
N SER A 69 1.71 -15.84 -2.74
CA SER A 69 1.79 -17.07 -3.54
C SER A 69 1.23 -16.87 -4.95
N ILE A 70 0.11 -16.15 -5.10
CA ILE A 70 -0.45 -15.81 -6.42
C ILE A 70 0.55 -14.99 -7.26
N ILE A 71 1.20 -13.98 -6.65
CA ILE A 71 2.21 -13.17 -7.35
C ILE A 71 3.41 -14.02 -7.78
N GLU A 72 3.90 -14.90 -6.90
CA GLU A 72 5.02 -15.78 -7.21
C GLU A 72 4.66 -16.78 -8.33
N GLU A 73 3.47 -17.37 -8.28
CA GLU A 73 2.98 -18.32 -9.28
C GLU A 73 2.79 -17.66 -10.66
N GLN A 74 2.18 -16.47 -10.70
CA GLN A 74 1.78 -15.82 -11.95
C GLN A 74 2.89 -14.98 -12.59
N LEU A 75 3.78 -14.39 -11.78
CA LEU A 75 4.84 -13.48 -12.25
C LEU A 75 6.25 -14.01 -12.01
N GLY A 76 6.42 -15.08 -11.22
CA GLY A 76 7.75 -15.57 -10.82
C GLY A 76 8.48 -14.62 -9.86
N ILE A 77 7.80 -13.64 -9.27
CA ILE A 77 8.41 -12.61 -8.41
C ILE A 77 8.13 -12.94 -6.94
N LYS A 78 9.19 -13.09 -6.15
CA LYS A 78 9.09 -13.15 -4.69
C LYS A 78 9.07 -11.74 -4.11
N VAL A 79 8.09 -11.47 -3.26
CA VAL A 79 7.93 -10.17 -2.57
C VAL A 79 7.81 -10.37 -1.06
N ASP A 80 8.33 -9.42 -0.29
CA ASP A 80 8.20 -9.49 1.18
C ASP A 80 6.81 -9.06 1.65
N GLY A 81 6.19 -8.09 0.97
CA GLY A 81 4.85 -7.57 1.26
C GLY A 81 3.92 -7.61 0.05
N LEU A 82 2.91 -6.73 0.03
CA LEU A 82 1.88 -6.69 -1.01
C LEU A 82 2.22 -5.76 -2.19
N ILE A 83 3.35 -5.06 -2.15
CA ILE A 83 3.78 -4.16 -3.22
C ILE A 83 4.72 -4.93 -4.14
N VAL A 84 4.37 -5.03 -5.41
CA VAL A 84 5.12 -5.76 -6.44
C VAL A 84 5.65 -4.74 -7.47
N PRO A 85 6.95 -4.41 -7.44
CA PRO A 85 7.57 -3.58 -8.47
C PRO A 85 7.95 -4.42 -9.69
N ILE A 86 7.36 -4.13 -10.84
CA ILE A 86 7.63 -4.83 -12.11
C ILE A 86 8.36 -3.85 -13.04
N VAL A 87 9.61 -4.16 -13.37
CA VAL A 87 10.47 -3.27 -14.16
C VAL A 87 10.28 -3.53 -15.65
N TYR A 88 9.88 -2.50 -16.38
CA TYR A 88 9.79 -2.53 -17.84
C TYR A 88 10.87 -1.66 -18.53
N GLY A 89 11.47 -0.71 -17.81
CA GLY A 89 12.58 0.11 -18.31
C GLY A 89 12.18 1.24 -19.27
N ASP A 90 11.07 1.10 -19.99
CA ASP A 90 10.56 2.08 -20.95
C ASP A 90 9.29 2.80 -20.43
N ASN A 91 9.34 4.14 -20.41
CA ASN A 91 8.23 4.99 -20.00
C ASN A 91 6.97 4.80 -20.88
N LYS A 92 7.13 4.63 -22.21
CA LYS A 92 6.00 4.45 -23.13
C LYS A 92 5.30 3.12 -22.85
N LYS A 93 6.08 2.03 -22.77
CA LYS A 93 5.57 0.69 -22.48
C LYS A 93 4.78 0.63 -21.18
N VAL A 94 5.28 1.25 -20.11
CA VAL A 94 4.58 1.32 -18.81
C VAL A 94 3.24 2.07 -18.91
N MET A 95 3.19 3.15 -19.69
CA MET A 95 1.95 3.91 -19.89
C MET A 95 0.94 3.15 -20.76
N GLU A 96 1.39 2.45 -21.80
CA GLU A 96 0.53 1.60 -22.64
C GLU A 96 -0.10 0.46 -21.82
N ILE A 97 0.71 -0.23 -21.01
CA ILE A 97 0.22 -1.28 -20.10
C ILE A 97 -0.81 -0.74 -19.11
N LYS A 98 -0.58 0.47 -18.57
CA LYS A 98 -1.54 1.11 -17.67
C LYS A 98 -2.87 1.40 -18.35
N GLU A 99 -2.87 1.93 -19.57
CA GLU A 99 -4.11 2.23 -20.29
C GLU A 99 -4.82 0.95 -20.77
N GLU A 100 -4.07 -0.09 -21.13
CA GLU A 100 -4.61 -1.43 -21.41
C GLU A 100 -5.35 -1.99 -20.18
N LEU A 101 -4.69 -2.04 -19.03
CA LEU A 101 -5.32 -2.49 -17.77
C LEU A 101 -6.52 -1.63 -17.38
N ARG A 102 -6.44 -0.31 -17.61
CA ARG A 102 -7.55 0.61 -17.36
C ARG A 102 -8.76 0.31 -18.23
N SER A 103 -8.54 -0.02 -19.51
CA SER A 103 -9.63 -0.42 -20.42
C SER A 103 -10.33 -1.72 -19.98
N LEU A 104 -9.63 -2.56 -19.22
CA LEU A 104 -10.16 -3.78 -18.60
C LEU A 104 -10.79 -3.53 -17.21
N GLY A 105 -10.82 -2.28 -16.74
CA GLY A 105 -11.38 -1.89 -15.44
C GLY A 105 -10.39 -1.92 -14.28
N TYR A 106 -9.10 -2.18 -14.53
CA TYR A 106 -8.08 -2.28 -13.50
C TYR A 106 -7.18 -1.04 -13.43
N ALA A 107 -6.93 -0.53 -12.23
CA ALA A 107 -6.03 0.59 -12.00
C ALA A 107 -4.71 0.13 -11.36
N VAL A 108 -3.59 0.43 -12.02
CA VAL A 108 -2.24 0.16 -11.50
C VAL A 108 -1.36 1.41 -11.51
N GLY A 109 -0.34 1.43 -10.64
CA GLY A 109 0.60 2.54 -10.57
C GLY A 109 1.67 2.45 -11.64
N ALA A 110 1.60 3.30 -12.66
CA ALA A 110 2.70 3.53 -13.60
C ALA A 110 3.68 4.57 -13.02
N ILE A 111 4.90 4.16 -12.67
CA ILE A 111 5.94 5.06 -12.16
C ILE A 111 7.04 5.17 -13.20
N ARG A 112 7.29 6.39 -13.68
CA ARG A 112 8.20 6.71 -14.78
C ARG A 112 9.37 7.57 -14.32
N GLN A 113 10.38 7.71 -15.17
CA GLN A 113 11.43 8.71 -14.96
C GLN A 113 10.84 10.14 -14.92
N PRO A 114 11.41 11.07 -14.13
CA PRO A 114 12.60 10.93 -13.28
C PRO A 114 12.32 10.38 -11.87
N THR A 115 11.09 9.99 -11.55
CA THR A 115 10.71 9.50 -10.20
C THR A 115 11.43 8.19 -9.82
N VAL A 116 11.79 7.38 -10.80
CA VAL A 116 12.55 6.13 -10.67
C VAL A 116 13.58 6.03 -11.80
N GLU A 117 14.70 5.33 -11.57
CA GLU A 117 15.75 5.13 -12.58
C GLU A 117 15.26 4.36 -13.81
N ARG A 118 14.39 3.36 -13.60
CA ARG A 118 13.78 2.55 -14.66
C ARG A 118 12.28 2.56 -14.50
N ALA A 119 11.54 2.74 -15.59
CA ALA A 119 10.09 2.75 -15.55
C ALA A 119 9.53 1.42 -15.00
N ILE A 120 8.60 1.50 -14.06
CA ILE A 120 7.98 0.34 -13.40
C ILE A 120 6.47 0.41 -13.38
N ILE A 121 5.83 -0.76 -13.35
CA ILE A 121 4.47 -0.91 -12.84
C ILE A 121 4.57 -1.30 -11.36
N ARG A 122 3.94 -0.52 -10.49
CA ARG A 122 3.78 -0.80 -9.07
C ARG A 122 2.39 -1.38 -8.84
N LEU A 123 2.30 -2.71 -8.84
CA LEU A 123 1.10 -3.44 -8.47
C LEU A 123 1.01 -3.52 -6.94
N ILE A 124 -0.19 -3.37 -6.39
CA ILE A 124 -0.46 -3.56 -4.95
C ILE A 124 -1.56 -4.61 -4.82
N ALA A 125 -1.19 -5.80 -4.35
CA ALA A 125 -2.09 -6.94 -4.16
C ALA A 125 -2.94 -6.76 -2.89
N ARG A 126 -3.85 -5.79 -2.90
CA ARG A 126 -4.70 -5.44 -1.75
C ARG A 126 -5.57 -6.63 -1.32
N VAL A 127 -5.64 -6.88 -0.02
CA VAL A 127 -6.40 -8.00 0.56
C VAL A 127 -7.91 -7.90 0.29
N GLY A 128 -8.45 -6.67 0.20
CA GLY A 128 -9.87 -6.43 -0.05
C GLY A 128 -10.33 -6.61 -1.50
N GLU A 129 -9.42 -6.83 -2.45
CA GLU A 129 -9.77 -7.04 -3.88
C GLU A 129 -9.89 -8.54 -4.18
N SER A 130 -10.62 -8.96 -5.21
CA SER A 130 -10.75 -10.38 -5.56
C SER A 130 -9.39 -11.04 -5.87
N CYS A 131 -9.26 -12.33 -5.54
CA CYS A 131 -8.09 -13.13 -5.92
C CYS A 131 -8.10 -13.45 -7.42
N GLU A 132 -9.27 -13.61 -8.02
CA GLU A 132 -9.46 -13.80 -9.46
C GLU A 132 -9.02 -12.56 -10.23
N ASP A 133 -9.43 -11.38 -9.79
CA ASP A 133 -9.00 -10.10 -10.39
C ASP A 133 -7.48 -9.93 -10.33
N LEU A 134 -6.86 -10.28 -9.19
CA LEU A 134 -5.41 -10.25 -9.07
C LEU A 134 -4.74 -11.15 -10.10
N ARG A 135 -5.26 -12.36 -10.33
CA ARG A 135 -4.72 -13.29 -11.34
C ARG A 135 -4.91 -12.73 -12.75
N SER A 136 -6.08 -12.17 -13.06
CA SER A 136 -6.34 -11.52 -14.36
C SER A 136 -5.34 -10.41 -14.65
N VAL A 137 -5.08 -9.53 -13.67
CA VAL A 137 -4.08 -8.46 -13.80
C VAL A 137 -2.67 -9.03 -13.98
N CYS A 138 -2.29 -10.05 -13.20
CA CYS A 138 -0.98 -10.68 -13.34
C CYS A 138 -0.79 -11.34 -14.70
N ALA A 139 -1.83 -11.99 -15.24
CA ALA A 139 -1.77 -12.64 -16.56
C ALA A 139 -1.55 -11.63 -17.70
N VAL A 140 -2.10 -10.42 -17.59
CA VAL A 140 -1.83 -9.33 -18.55
C VAL A 140 -0.38 -8.86 -18.42
N LEU A 141 0.10 -8.68 -17.19
CA LEU A 141 1.46 -8.21 -16.91
C LEU A 141 2.55 -9.23 -17.32
N ALA A 142 2.29 -10.53 -17.18
CA ALA A 142 3.22 -11.60 -17.56
C ALA A 142 3.43 -11.74 -19.07
N LYS A 143 2.46 -11.29 -19.89
CA LYS A 143 2.52 -11.39 -21.36
C LYS A 143 3.37 -10.30 -22.02
N LYS A 144 3.93 -9.36 -21.27
CA LYS A 144 4.59 -8.14 -21.77
C LYS A 144 6.05 -8.09 -21.35
#